data_AF-A0AA41NFC6-F1
#
_entry.id   AF-A0AA41NFC6-F1
#
_cell.length_a   1.000
_cell.length_b   1.000
_cell.length_c   1.000
_cell.angle_alpha   90.00
_cell.angle_beta   90.00
_cell.angle_gamma   90.00
#
_symmetry.space_group_name_H-M   'P 1'
#
loop_
_entity.id
_entity.type
_entity.pdbx_description
1 polymer ?
#
loop_
_entity_poly.entity_id
_entity_poly.type
_entity_poly.pdbx_seq_one_letter_code
_entity_poly.pdbx_strand_id
1 'polypeptide(L)'
;MVLLHVKRGDESQFLLQAPGSAELEELTVQVARVYNGRLKVQRLCSEMEELAEHGIFLPPNMQGLTDEQIEELKLKDEWGEKCIPSGGSVFKKDDIGRRNGQGN
;
A
#
# COMPACT_ATOMS: atom_id res chain seq x y z
N MET A 1 -18.42 -29.91 -8.99
CA MET A 1 -17.82 -28.59 -8.70
C MET A 1 -18.83 -27.78 -7.92
N VAL A 2 -18.41 -27.09 -6.86
CA VAL A 2 -19.23 -26.20 -6.05
C VAL A 2 -18.70 -24.77 -6.14
N LEU A 3 -19.57 -23.79 -5.91
CA LEU A 3 -19.21 -22.38 -5.86
C LEU A 3 -19.41 -21.87 -4.43
N LEU A 4 -18.31 -21.53 -3.77
CA LEU A 4 -18.28 -21.04 -2.40
C LEU A 4 -18.39 -19.52 -2.40
N HIS A 5 -19.33 -18.98 -1.63
CA HIS A 5 -19.41 -17.55 -1.38
C HIS A 5 -18.65 -17.21 -0.10
N VAL A 6 -17.46 -16.62 -0.26
CA VAL A 6 -16.62 -16.17 0.85
C VAL A 6 -17.14 -14.83 1.34
N LYS A 7 -17.43 -14.73 2.64
CA LYS A 7 -17.96 -13.54 3.30
C LYS A 7 -17.14 -13.17 4.54
N ARG A 8 -17.24 -11.91 4.96
CA ARG A 8 -16.77 -11.42 6.27
C ARG A 8 -17.95 -10.76 6.96
N GLY A 9 -18.58 -11.47 7.92
CA GLY A 9 -19.90 -11.08 8.41
C GLY A 9 -20.91 -11.11 7.27
N ASP A 10 -21.64 -10.01 7.07
CA ASP A 10 -22.59 -9.86 5.96
C ASP A 10 -21.95 -9.36 4.66
N GLU A 11 -20.68 -8.95 4.70
CA GLU A 11 -19.98 -8.41 3.54
C GLU A 11 -19.54 -9.52 2.58
N SER A 12 -19.96 -9.40 1.32
CA SER A 12 -19.57 -10.32 0.25
C SER A 12 -18.14 -10.02 -0.20
N GLN A 13 -17.25 -11.02 -0.13
CA GLN A 13 -15.84 -10.83 -0.49
C GLN A 13 -15.55 -11.29 -1.92
N PHE A 14 -15.78 -12.57 -2.22
CA PHE A 14 -15.60 -13.15 -3.55
C PHE A 14 -16.23 -14.54 -3.65
N LEU A 15 -16.31 -15.06 -4.87
CA LEU A 15 -16.73 -16.42 -5.17
C LEU A 15 -15.50 -17.28 -5.48
N LEU A 16 -15.43 -18.47 -4.91
CA LEU A 16 -14.36 -19.45 -5.15
C LEU A 16 -14.95 -20.76 -5.66
N GLN A 17 -14.46 -21.25 -6.79
CA GLN A 17 -14.86 -22.54 -7.32
C GLN A 17 -13.93 -23.64 -6.81
N ALA A 18 -14.49 -24.75 -6.32
CA ALA A 18 -13.72 -25.90 -5.85
C ALA A 18 -14.45 -27.24 -6.08
N PRO A 19 -13.76 -28.38 -6.04
CA PRO A 19 -14.41 -29.69 -5.95
C PRO A 19 -15.26 -29.82 -4.68
N GLY A 20 -16.42 -30.50 -4.77
CA GLY A 20 -17.26 -30.74 -3.59
C GLY A 20 -16.64 -31.72 -2.58
N SER A 21 -15.58 -32.42 -3.00
CA SER A 21 -14.78 -33.35 -2.21
C SER A 21 -13.46 -32.74 -1.70
N ALA A 22 -13.26 -31.43 -1.84
CA ALA A 22 -12.04 -30.77 -1.40
C ALA A 22 -11.95 -30.76 0.14
N GLU A 23 -10.77 -31.08 0.67
CA GLU A 23 -10.51 -31.04 2.10
C GLU A 23 -10.54 -29.61 2.62
N LEU A 24 -11.03 -29.42 3.85
CA LEU A 24 -11.17 -28.10 4.47
C LEU A 24 -9.83 -27.37 4.61
N GLU A 25 -8.76 -28.10 4.90
CA GLU A 25 -7.41 -27.52 5.03
C GLU A 25 -6.93 -26.94 3.68
N GLU A 26 -7.12 -27.67 2.60
CA GLU A 26 -6.78 -27.21 1.25
C GLU A 26 -7.62 -25.98 0.86
N LEU A 27 -8.94 -26.03 1.10
CA LEU A 27 -9.83 -24.90 0.85
C LEU A 27 -9.42 -23.66 1.64
N THR A 28 -9.02 -23.82 2.90
CA THR A 28 -8.59 -22.72 3.76
C THR A 28 -7.35 -22.02 3.19
N VAL A 29 -6.36 -22.79 2.74
CA VAL A 29 -5.14 -22.24 2.10
C VAL A 29 -5.49 -21.50 0.82
N GLN A 30 -6.39 -22.05 -0.01
CA GLN A 30 -6.82 -21.40 -1.26
C GLN A 30 -7.57 -20.09 -1.01
N VAL A 31 -8.54 -20.09 -0.09
CA VAL A 31 -9.30 -18.89 0.30
C VAL A 31 -8.35 -17.83 0.86
N ALA A 32 -7.45 -18.19 1.76
CA ALA A 32 -6.48 -17.28 2.35
C ALA A 32 -5.56 -16.66 1.29
N ARG A 33 -5.11 -17.46 0.30
CA ARG A 33 -4.29 -16.96 -0.81
C ARG A 33 -5.01 -15.91 -1.63
N VAL A 34 -6.27 -16.16 -2.02
CA VAL A 34 -7.07 -15.20 -2.80
C VAL A 34 -7.36 -13.94 -1.99
N TYR A 35 -7.80 -14.10 -0.74
CA TYR A 35 -8.11 -12.98 0.15
C TYR A 35 -6.89 -12.08 0.38
N ASN A 36 -5.73 -12.67 0.71
CA ASN A 36 -4.48 -11.92 0.90
C ASN A 36 -4.00 -11.27 -0.40
N GLY A 37 -4.22 -11.90 -1.55
CA GLY A 37 -3.95 -11.31 -2.86
C GLY A 37 -4.77 -10.05 -3.10
N ARG A 38 -6.08 -10.10 -2.83
CA ARG A 38 -6.97 -8.93 -2.91
C ARG A 38 -6.51 -7.79 -2.00
N LEU A 39 -6.17 -8.09 -0.74
CA LEU A 39 -5.66 -7.09 0.20
C LEU A 39 -4.37 -6.42 -0.29
N LYS A 40 -3.46 -7.18 -0.93
CA LYS A 40 -2.23 -6.62 -1.51
C LYS A 40 -2.53 -5.66 -2.66
N VAL A 41 -3.45 -6.02 -3.55
CA VAL A 41 -3.87 -5.14 -4.66
C VAL A 41 -4.52 -3.87 -4.13
N GLN A 42 -5.43 -4.00 -3.17
CA GLN A 42 -6.08 -2.84 -2.54
C GLN A 42 -5.05 -1.90 -1.88
N ARG A 43 -4.09 -2.46 -1.13
CA ARG A 43 -3.02 -1.65 -0.54
C ARG A 43 -2.18 -0.95 -1.60
N LEU A 44 -1.84 -1.63 -2.70
CA LEU A 44 -1.09 -1.01 -3.80
C LEU A 44 -1.88 0.17 -4.39
N CYS A 45 -3.18 0.01 -4.65
CA CYS A 45 -4.04 1.08 -5.15
C CYS A 45 -4.04 2.29 -4.21
N SER A 46 -4.24 2.09 -2.91
CA SER A 46 -4.18 3.19 -1.94
C SER A 46 -2.80 3.84 -1.88
N GLU A 47 -1.70 3.08 -1.94
CA GLU A 47 -0.35 3.64 -1.95
C GLU A 47 -0.02 4.43 -3.25
N MET A 48 -0.72 4.16 -4.36
CA MET A 48 -0.60 4.96 -5.58
C MET A 48 -1.26 6.34 -5.44
N GLU A 49 -2.39 6.41 -4.73
CA GLU A 49 -3.06 7.68 -4.41
C GLU A 49 -2.14 8.54 -3.54
N GLU A 50 -1.61 7.96 -2.46
CA GLU A 50 -0.63 8.62 -1.58
C GLU A 50 0.65 9.04 -2.32
N LEU A 51 1.11 8.24 -3.28
CA LEU A 51 2.27 8.57 -4.13
C LEU A 51 1.98 9.76 -5.05
N ALA A 52 0.78 9.78 -5.66
CA ALA A 52 0.38 10.90 -6.49
C ALA A 52 0.24 12.17 -5.65
N GLU A 53 -0.35 12.08 -4.46
CA GLU A 53 -0.68 13.24 -3.64
C GLU A 53 0.52 13.81 -2.87
N HIS A 54 1.39 12.95 -2.33
CA HIS A 54 2.45 13.33 -1.41
C HIS A 54 3.86 12.97 -1.90
N GLY A 55 3.99 12.46 -3.13
CA GLY A 55 5.28 12.10 -3.69
C GLY A 55 5.86 10.82 -3.09
N ILE A 56 7.14 10.59 -3.36
CA ILE A 56 7.82 9.36 -2.95
C ILE A 56 8.05 9.29 -1.43
N PHE A 57 8.31 8.09 -0.93
CA PHE A 57 8.77 7.91 0.44
C PHE A 57 10.07 8.67 0.70
N LEU A 58 10.20 9.21 1.91
CA LEU A 58 11.48 9.64 2.45
C LEU A 58 12.39 8.42 2.70
N PRO A 59 13.71 8.60 2.71
CA PRO A 59 14.65 7.60 3.20
C PRO A 59 14.25 7.03 4.58
N PRO A 60 14.45 5.73 4.87
CA PRO A 60 13.97 5.10 6.11
C PRO A 60 14.50 5.76 7.38
N ASN A 61 15.69 6.39 7.32
CA ASN A 61 16.29 7.16 8.41
C ASN A 61 15.66 8.54 8.63
N MET A 62 14.76 8.98 7.75
CA MET A 62 14.05 10.27 7.83
C MET A 62 12.55 10.10 8.13
N GLN A 63 11.98 8.92 7.90
CA GLN A 63 10.54 8.68 8.10
C GLN A 63 10.14 8.82 9.58
N GLY A 64 9.12 9.62 9.84
CA GLY A 64 8.59 9.87 11.19
C GLY A 64 9.43 10.86 12.02
N LEU A 65 10.50 11.43 11.47
CA LEU A 65 11.20 12.54 12.08
C LEU A 65 10.50 13.86 11.76
N THR A 66 10.62 14.81 12.69
CA THR A 66 10.21 16.20 12.46
C THR A 66 11.21 16.92 11.55
N ASP A 67 10.75 18.01 10.92
CA ASP A 67 11.59 18.82 10.02
C ASP A 67 12.81 19.37 10.79
N GLU A 68 12.65 19.73 12.07
CA GLU A 68 13.74 20.20 12.93
C GLU A 68 14.79 19.09 13.21
N GLN A 69 14.35 17.86 13.46
CA GLN A 69 15.25 16.73 13.70
C GLN A 69 16.05 16.37 12.45
N ILE A 70 15.41 16.46 11.27
CA ILE A 70 16.08 16.23 9.99
C ILE A 70 17.20 17.26 9.78
N GLU A 71 16.93 18.53 10.08
CA GLU A 71 17.92 19.61 9.98
C GLU A 71 19.08 19.43 10.98
N GLU A 72 18.78 19.11 12.24
CA GLU A 72 19.79 18.89 13.30
C GLU A 72 20.73 17.73 12.95
N LEU A 73 20.16 16.62 12.46
CA LEU A 73 20.90 15.44 12.02
C LEU A 73 21.53 15.60 10.64
N LYS A 74 21.26 16.71 9.95
CA LYS A 74 21.75 17.04 8.59
C LYS A 74 21.44 15.94 7.58
N LEU A 75 20.27 15.31 7.71
CA LEU A 75 19.81 14.27 6.79
C LEU A 75 19.34 14.91 5.48
N LYS A 76 19.50 14.18 4.37
CA LYS A 76 19.12 14.64 3.04
C LYS A 76 18.29 13.59 2.32
N ASP A 77 17.24 14.04 1.63
CA ASP A 77 16.47 13.20 0.73
C ASP A 77 17.21 13.03 -0.60
N GLU A 78 18.04 11.99 -0.70
CA GLU A 78 18.77 11.65 -1.93
C GLU A 78 17.89 11.15 -3.07
N TRP A 79 16.62 10.85 -2.79
CA TRP A 79 15.68 10.29 -3.75
C TRP A 79 14.82 11.38 -4.39
N GLY A 80 14.49 12.43 -3.64
CA GLY A 80 13.70 13.56 -4.12
C GLY A 80 14.28 14.21 -5.37
N GLU A 81 15.61 14.33 -5.48
CA GLU A 81 16.28 14.89 -6.67
C GLU A 81 16.25 13.95 -7.89
N LYS A 82 16.14 12.63 -7.67
CA LYS A 82 16.19 11.61 -8.73
C LYS A 82 14.81 11.28 -9.28
N CYS A 83 13.78 11.41 -8.45
CA CYS A 83 12.43 10.90 -8.71
C CYS A 83 11.42 12.04 -8.86
N ILE A 84 11.69 12.97 -9.78
CA ILE A 84 10.80 14.11 -10.04
C ILE A 84 9.76 13.70 -11.10
N PRO A 85 8.46 13.97 -10.88
CA PRO A 85 7.43 13.66 -11.87
C PRO A 85 7.65 14.43 -13.18
N SER A 86 7.26 13.81 -14.31
CA SER A 86 7.49 14.38 -15.65
C SER A 86 6.76 15.71 -15.93
N GLY A 87 5.91 16.19 -15.02
CA GLY A 87 5.22 17.48 -15.07
C GLY A 87 5.72 18.51 -14.05
N GLY A 88 6.78 18.21 -13.30
CA GLY A 88 7.12 18.93 -12.07
C GLY A 88 6.32 18.40 -10.88
N SER A 89 6.50 19.01 -9.71
CA SER A 89 5.82 18.62 -8.47
C SER A 89 5.15 19.82 -7.80
N VAL A 90 4.07 19.54 -7.08
CA VAL A 90 3.40 20.46 -6.17
C VAL A 90 3.66 19.97 -4.76
N PHE A 91 4.10 20.88 -3.88
CA PHE A 91 4.36 20.53 -2.50
C PHE A 91 3.05 20.34 -1.72
N LYS A 92 2.85 19.15 -1.19
CA LYS A 92 1.75 18.77 -0.31
C LYS A 92 2.25 17.82 0.78
N LYS A 93 2.36 18.35 2.00
CA LYS A 93 2.92 17.63 3.16
C LYS A 93 2.12 16.35 3.46
N ASP A 94 2.84 15.26 3.71
CA ASP A 94 2.29 14.04 4.30
C ASP A 94 2.25 14.21 5.82
N ASP A 95 1.05 14.20 6.39
CA ASP A 95 0.84 14.37 7.83
C ASP A 95 1.42 13.21 8.67
N ILE A 96 1.59 12.04 8.05
CA ILE A 96 2.18 10.86 8.70
C ILE A 96 3.73 10.96 8.70
N GLY A 97 4.31 11.84 7.86
CA GLY A 97 5.75 12.06 7.79
C GLY A 97 6.53 10.89 7.15
N ARG A 98 5.90 10.13 6.26
CA ARG A 98 6.55 9.03 5.52
C ARG A 98 7.05 9.47 4.16
N ARG A 99 6.39 10.43 3.52
CA ARG A 99 6.66 10.91 2.15
C ARG A 99 7.21 12.32 2.14
N ASN A 100 7.91 12.66 1.05
CA ASN A 100 8.64 13.93 0.93
C ASN A 100 7.75 15.14 0.57
N GLY A 101 6.48 14.88 0.28
CA GLY A 101 5.47 15.89 -0.05
C GLY A 101 5.55 16.40 -1.50
N GLN A 102 6.38 15.84 -2.37
CA GLN A 102 6.52 16.28 -3.77
C GLN A 102 5.58 15.49 -4.70
N GLY A 103 4.27 15.78 -4.60
CA GLY A 103 3.22 15.13 -5.39
C GLY A 103 2.96 15.77 -6.76
N ASN A 104 2.03 15.20 -7.52
CA ASN A 104 1.49 15.71 -8.80
C ASN A 104 0.30 16.65 -8.58
#